data_AF-A0A2G1X2P1-F1
#
_entry.id   AF-A0A2G1X2P1-F1
#
_cell.length_a   1.000
_cell.length_b   1.000
_cell.length_c   1.000
_cell.angle_alpha   90.00
_cell.angle_beta   90.00
_cell.angle_gamma   90.00
#
_symmetry.space_group_name_H-M   'P 1'
#
loop_
_entity.id
_entity.type
_entity.pdbx_description
1 polymer ?
#
loop_
_entity_poly.entity_id
_entity_poly.type
_entity_poly.pdbx_seq_one_letter_code
_entity_poly.pdbx_strand_id
1 'polypeptide(L)'
;MQPGDRVRVERGGVTNEGVLLPSTTRDHLVVKLDGGYNVGIDREEADVEVLESGVREVDPAGDDDGGDAASEITFDEDLPTVSLISTGGTIASTVDYRTGAVTAQFDAEDVLRAVPELAGR
;
A
#
# COMPACT_ATOMS: atom_id res chain seq x y z
N MET A 1 -19.67 -1.32 5.28
CA MET A 1 -18.29 -1.17 5.75
C MET A 1 -17.38 -1.94 4.82
N GLN A 2 -16.34 -1.28 4.31
CA GLN A 2 -15.34 -1.82 3.40
C GLN A 2 -13.95 -1.30 3.82
N PRO A 3 -12.86 -1.97 3.41
CA PRO A 3 -11.52 -1.41 3.57
C PRO A 3 -11.45 0.02 3.02
N GLY A 4 -10.76 0.91 3.74
CA GLY A 4 -10.70 2.32 3.40
C GLY A 4 -11.76 3.21 4.06
N ASP A 5 -12.77 2.63 4.72
CA ASP A 5 -13.70 3.40 5.55
C ASP A 5 -13.02 3.87 6.86
N ARG A 6 -13.40 5.05 7.34
CA ARG A 6 -13.09 5.50 8.71
C ARG A 6 -14.15 4.92 9.64
N VAL A 7 -13.71 4.19 10.65
CA VAL A 7 -14.57 3.44 11.57
C VAL A 7 -14.23 3.74 13.01
N ARG A 8 -15.24 3.67 13.86
CA ARG A 8 -15.10 3.56 15.31
C ARG A 8 -15.50 2.14 15.71
N VAL A 9 -14.62 1.48 16.44
CA VAL A 9 -14.81 0.11 16.92
C VAL A 9 -14.73 0.12 18.44
N GLU A 10 -15.78 -0.36 19.10
CA GLU A 10 -15.83 -0.52 20.55
C GLU A 10 -15.80 -2.00 20.91
N ARG A 11 -14.91 -2.39 21.82
CA ARG A 11 -14.86 -3.74 22.39
C ARG A 11 -14.32 -3.70 23.82
N GLY A 12 -14.99 -4.37 24.75
CA GLY A 12 -14.51 -4.52 26.13
C GLY A 12 -14.27 -3.18 26.86
N GLY A 13 -15.04 -2.14 26.52
CA GLY A 13 -14.90 -0.79 27.09
C GLY A 13 -13.75 0.03 26.50
N VAL A 14 -13.11 -0.44 25.43
CA VAL A 14 -12.07 0.29 24.69
C VAL A 14 -12.62 0.70 23.33
N THR A 15 -12.48 1.98 23.01
CA THR A 15 -12.86 2.55 21.72
C THR A 15 -11.62 2.81 20.88
N ASN A 16 -11.61 2.29 19.66
CA ASN A 16 -10.56 2.54 18.66
C ASN A 16 -11.18 3.25 17.46
N GLU A 17 -10.54 4.32 16.99
CA GLU A 17 -10.97 5.05 15.79
C GLU A 17 -9.81 5.08 14.78
N GLY A 18 -10.13 4.84 13.52
CA GLY A 18 -9.12 4.79 12.46
C GLY A 18 -9.66 4.30 11.13
N VAL A 19 -8.75 3.97 10.22
CA VAL A 19 -9.11 3.45 8.89
C VAL A 19 -9.15 1.93 8.92
N LEU A 20 -10.24 1.34 8.42
CA LEU A 20 -10.32 -0.10 8.27
C LEU A 20 -9.38 -0.57 7.16
N LEU A 21 -8.50 -1.52 7.48
CA LEU A 21 -7.60 -2.17 6.53
C LEU A 21 -8.13 -3.55 6.13
N PRO A 22 -7.65 -4.10 4.98
CA PRO A 22 -7.87 -5.49 4.65
C PRO A 22 -7.34 -6.42 5.76
N SER A 23 -8.10 -7.47 6.03
CA SER A 23 -7.74 -8.50 7.02
C SER A 23 -7.51 -9.83 6.30
N THR A 24 -6.53 -10.61 6.77
CA THR A 24 -6.25 -11.96 6.25
C THR A 24 -7.29 -12.98 6.72
N THR A 25 -8.08 -12.65 7.75
CA THR A 25 -9.17 -13.47 8.27
C THR A 25 -10.46 -12.67 8.32
N ARG A 26 -11.60 -13.37 8.42
CA ARG A 26 -12.91 -12.71 8.58
C ARG A 26 -13.24 -12.41 10.03
N ASP A 27 -12.49 -12.99 10.96
CA ASP A 27 -12.80 -12.97 12.40
C ASP A 27 -12.26 -11.72 13.07
N HIS A 28 -11.30 -11.03 12.43
CA HIS A 28 -10.67 -9.83 12.98
C HIS A 28 -10.86 -8.63 12.05
N LEU A 29 -11.22 -7.50 12.65
CA LEU A 29 -11.11 -6.17 12.06
C LEU A 29 -9.67 -5.68 12.26
N VAL A 30 -9.05 -5.15 11.20
CA VAL A 30 -7.75 -4.48 11.30
C VAL A 30 -8.01 -2.98 11.14
N VAL A 31 -7.73 -2.19 12.18
CA VAL A 31 -7.90 -0.74 12.15
C VAL A 31 -6.54 -0.07 12.26
N LYS A 32 -6.23 0.83 11.32
CA LYS A 32 -5.06 1.70 11.38
C LYS A 32 -5.42 2.97 12.13
N LEU A 33 -4.85 3.12 13.31
CA LEU A 33 -5.03 4.29 14.16
C LEU A 33 -4.33 5.50 13.54
N ASP A 34 -4.74 6.71 13.92
CA ASP A 34 -4.12 7.95 13.44
C ASP A 34 -2.62 8.06 13.81
N GLY A 35 -2.20 7.35 14.87
CA GLY A 35 -0.79 7.20 15.25
C GLY A 35 0.03 6.26 14.36
N GLY A 36 -0.57 5.67 13.32
CA GLY A 36 0.10 4.78 12.37
C GLY A 36 0.16 3.30 12.76
N TYR A 37 -0.20 2.96 14.00
CA TYR A 37 -0.29 1.58 14.47
C TYR A 37 -1.52 0.86 13.93
N ASN A 38 -1.36 -0.42 13.61
CA ASN A 38 -2.47 -1.30 13.26
C ASN A 38 -2.89 -2.11 14.50
N VAL A 39 -4.19 -2.20 14.75
CA VAL A 39 -4.78 -3.01 15.82
C VAL A 39 -5.75 -4.04 15.23
N GLY A 40 -5.60 -5.29 15.67
CA GLY A 40 -6.54 -6.38 15.37
C GLY A 40 -7.60 -6.47 16.47
N ILE A 41 -8.88 -6.44 16.09
CA ILE A 41 -10.01 -6.49 17.02
C ILE A 41 -10.91 -7.65 16.61
N ASP A 42 -11.21 -8.54 17.55
CA ASP A 42 -12.17 -9.62 17.33
C ASP A 42 -13.52 -9.02 16.91
N ARG A 43 -14.05 -9.51 15.78
CA ARG A 43 -15.22 -8.93 15.13
C ARG A 43 -16.54 -9.38 15.76
N GLU A 44 -16.60 -10.56 16.37
CA GLU A 44 -17.85 -11.09 16.92
C GLU A 44 -18.30 -10.31 18.16
N GLU A 45 -17.34 -9.78 18.92
CA GLU A 45 -17.57 -9.05 20.17
C GLU A 45 -17.49 -7.53 20.03
N ALA A 46 -17.36 -7.01 18.80
CA ALA A 46 -17.13 -5.59 18.55
C ALA A 46 -18.36 -4.88 17.99
N ASP A 47 -18.68 -3.72 18.55
CA ASP A 47 -19.63 -2.77 17.97
C ASP A 47 -18.90 -1.83 17.01
N VAL A 48 -19.41 -1.71 15.78
CA VAL A 48 -18.74 -0.96 14.72
C VAL A 48 -19.65 0.11 14.13
N GLU A 49 -19.16 1.35 14.13
CA GLU A 49 -19.77 2.51 13.50
C GLU A 49 -18.90 2.98 12.33
N VAL A 50 -19.48 3.12 11.15
CA VAL A 50 -18.80 3.77 10.01
C VAL A 50 -19.00 5.28 10.16
N LEU A 51 -17.90 6.01 10.36
CA LEU A 51 -17.91 7.46 10.52
C LEU A 51 -17.86 8.16 9.15
N GLU A 52 -17.07 7.62 8.23
CA GLU A 52 -16.91 8.16 6.89
C GLU A 52 -16.54 7.03 5.91
N SER A 53 -17.21 6.97 4.77
CA SER A 53 -16.99 5.91 3.77
C SER A 53 -15.96 6.33 2.72
N GLY A 54 -15.05 5.41 2.38
CA GLY A 54 -14.08 5.61 1.31
C GLY A 54 -13.10 6.76 1.52
N VAL A 55 -12.74 7.09 2.76
CA VAL A 55 -11.70 8.13 3.03
C VAL A 55 -10.33 7.76 2.47
N ARG A 56 -10.09 6.47 2.23
CA ARG A 56 -8.86 5.99 1.59
C ARG A 56 -9.20 4.92 0.57
N GLU A 57 -8.55 5.00 -0.58
CA GLU A 57 -8.42 3.83 -1.44
C GLU A 57 -7.41 2.89 -0.79
N VAL A 58 -7.87 1.67 -0.58
CA VAL A 58 -7.06 0.58 -0.03
C VAL A 58 -7.28 -0.58 -0.98
N ASP A 59 -6.85 -0.39 -2.22
CA ASP A 59 -6.98 -1.43 -3.24
C ASP A 59 -5.94 -2.54 -2.96
N PRO A 60 -6.37 -3.80 -2.80
CA PRO A 60 -5.44 -4.93 -2.73
C PRO A 60 -4.75 -5.23 -4.07
N ALA A 61 -5.30 -4.76 -5.20
CA ALA A 61 -4.61 -4.72 -6.47
C ALA A 61 -3.97 -3.34 -6.60
N GLY A 62 -2.63 -3.32 -6.54
CA GLY A 62 -1.85 -2.09 -6.44
C GLY A 62 -2.34 -0.98 -7.35
N ASP A 63 -2.36 0.23 -6.79
CA ASP A 63 -2.49 1.46 -7.55
C ASP A 63 -1.53 1.42 -8.73
N ASP A 64 -2.09 1.19 -9.92
CA ASP A 64 -1.54 1.57 -11.20
C ASP A 64 -1.90 3.05 -11.48
N ASP A 65 -2.10 3.85 -10.42
CA ASP A 65 -2.38 5.27 -10.53
C ASP A 65 -1.07 5.98 -10.84
N GLY A 66 -0.67 5.94 -12.12
CA GLY A 66 -0.75 7.06 -13.06
C GLY A 66 -0.40 8.46 -12.59
N GLY A 67 0.28 8.61 -11.46
CA GLY A 67 0.22 9.82 -10.65
C GLY A 67 1.55 10.29 -10.09
N ASP A 68 2.67 10.13 -10.80
CA ASP A 68 3.85 10.96 -10.57
C ASP A 68 4.53 11.22 -11.90
N ALA A 69 4.79 12.51 -12.15
CA ALA A 69 5.34 13.06 -13.38
C ALA A 69 6.32 12.09 -14.03
N ALA A 70 6.09 11.74 -15.30
CA ALA A 70 6.99 10.94 -16.11
C ALA A 70 8.41 11.52 -15.99
N SER A 71 9.17 11.01 -15.03
CA SER A 71 10.58 11.32 -14.87
C SER A 71 11.19 10.74 -16.12
N GLU A 72 11.50 11.61 -17.07
CA GLU A 72 12.01 11.21 -18.37
C GLU A 72 13.32 10.43 -18.14
N ILE A 73 13.26 9.12 -18.38
CA ILE A 73 14.41 8.24 -18.23
C ILE A 73 15.31 8.50 -19.43
N THR A 74 16.43 9.16 -19.19
CA THR A 74 17.46 9.35 -20.20
C THR A 74 18.46 8.21 -20.08
N PHE A 75 18.67 7.47 -21.16
CA PHE A 75 19.71 6.44 -21.25
C PHE A 75 20.98 7.05 -21.86
N ASP A 76 22.13 6.65 -21.33
CA ASP A 76 23.43 6.90 -21.96
C ASP A 76 23.61 5.96 -23.16
N GLU A 77 23.83 6.52 -24.35
CA GLU A 77 23.99 5.77 -25.60
C GLU A 77 25.29 4.95 -25.65
N ASP A 78 26.27 5.26 -24.79
CA ASP A 78 27.55 4.53 -24.69
C ASP A 78 27.43 3.25 -23.83
N LEU A 79 26.32 3.06 -23.12
CA LEU A 79 26.09 1.89 -22.27
C LEU A 79 25.57 0.67 -23.05
N PRO A 80 25.93 -0.56 -22.65
CA PRO A 80 25.39 -1.76 -23.28
C PRO A 80 23.91 -1.95 -22.97
N THR A 81 23.16 -2.48 -23.94
CA THR A 81 21.77 -2.91 -23.71
C THR A 81 21.73 -4.13 -22.78
N VAL A 82 20.96 -4.05 -21.70
CA VAL A 82 20.74 -5.14 -20.74
C VAL A 82 19.24 -5.46 -20.69
N SER A 83 18.88 -6.73 -20.85
CA SER A 83 17.50 -7.19 -20.66
C SER A 83 17.24 -7.58 -19.22
N LEU A 84 16.24 -6.97 -18.59
CA LEU A 84 15.73 -7.39 -17.28
C LEU A 84 14.55 -8.34 -17.49
N ILE A 85 14.69 -9.58 -17.02
CA ILE A 85 13.62 -10.59 -17.08
C ILE A 85 13.19 -10.89 -15.65
N SER A 86 11.99 -10.46 -15.29
CA SER A 86 11.38 -10.80 -14.00
C SER A 86 10.80 -12.21 -14.05
N THR A 87 11.25 -13.08 -13.16
CA THR A 87 10.74 -14.46 -13.00
C THR A 87 10.00 -14.65 -11.66
N GLY A 88 9.71 -13.54 -10.97
CA GLY A 88 9.43 -13.49 -9.53
C GLY A 88 10.62 -12.93 -8.76
N GLY A 89 10.54 -12.91 -7.43
CA GLY A 89 11.58 -12.29 -6.59
C GLY A 89 11.66 -10.78 -6.81
N THR A 90 10.86 -10.03 -6.06
CA THR A 90 10.80 -8.56 -6.16
C THR A 90 12.15 -7.93 -5.81
N ILE A 91 12.73 -7.16 -6.73
CA ILE A 91 14.01 -6.43 -6.53
C ILE A 91 13.83 -4.91 -6.36
N ALA A 92 12.63 -4.40 -6.62
CA ALA A 92 12.24 -3.02 -6.41
C ALA A 92 10.76 -2.96 -5.99
N SER A 93 10.42 -2.07 -5.06
CA SER A 93 9.07 -1.90 -4.56
C SER A 93 8.86 -0.50 -3.99
N THR A 94 7.61 -0.06 -3.97
CA THR A 94 7.19 1.17 -3.28
C THR A 94 6.36 0.83 -2.06
N VAL A 95 6.54 1.61 -0.99
CA VAL A 95 5.77 1.49 0.24
C VAL A 95 4.80 2.66 0.32
N ASP A 96 3.50 2.40 0.36
CA ASP A 96 2.53 3.42 0.73
C ASP A 96 2.44 3.46 2.26
N TYR A 97 3.05 4.48 2.88
CA TYR A 97 3.03 4.65 4.34
C TYR A 97 1.62 4.90 4.90
N ARG A 98 0.68 5.37 4.09
CA ARG A 98 -0.71 5.65 4.50
C ARG A 98 -1.45 4.34 4.74
N THR A 99 -1.29 3.35 3.87
CA THR A 99 -1.95 2.03 3.99
C THR A 99 -1.06 1.00 4.68
N GLY A 100 0.26 1.14 4.56
CA GLY A 100 1.27 0.14 4.92
C GLY A 100 1.46 -0.93 3.84
N ALA A 101 0.83 -0.78 2.68
CA ALA A 101 0.97 -1.70 1.56
C ALA A 101 2.35 -1.59 0.92
N VAL A 102 2.82 -2.71 0.38
CA VAL A 102 4.04 -2.80 -0.42
C VAL A 102 3.65 -3.29 -1.80
N THR A 103 3.89 -2.46 -2.80
CA THR A 103 3.61 -2.79 -4.20
C THR A 103 4.91 -3.09 -4.90
N ALA A 104 4.98 -4.26 -5.53
CA ALA A 104 6.12 -4.62 -6.36
C ALA A 104 6.13 -3.77 -7.63
N GLN A 105 7.32 -3.29 -8.00
CA GLN A 105 7.54 -2.56 -9.22
C GLN A 105 7.87 -3.56 -10.34
N PHE A 106 7.08 -3.57 -11.40
CA PHE A 106 7.18 -4.58 -12.47
C PHE A 106 7.78 -4.02 -13.76
N ASP A 107 7.65 -2.72 -14.00
CA ASP A 107 8.16 -2.10 -15.21
C ASP A 107 9.61 -1.64 -15.05
N ALA A 108 10.34 -1.67 -16.17
CA ALA A 108 11.74 -1.24 -16.20
C ALA A 108 11.88 0.21 -15.69
N GLU A 109 10.89 1.06 -15.97
CA GLU A 109 10.88 2.45 -15.53
C GLU A 109 10.86 2.57 -14.00
N ASP A 110 10.08 1.74 -13.33
CA ASP A 110 9.97 1.76 -11.87
C ASP A 110 11.27 1.31 -11.21
N VAL A 111 11.91 0.29 -11.76
CA VAL A 111 13.23 -0.17 -11.30
C VAL A 111 14.27 0.94 -11.47
N LEU A 112 14.25 1.67 -12.58
CA LEU A 112 15.16 2.79 -12.83
C LEU A 112 14.86 4.00 -11.93
N ARG A 113 13.61 4.21 -11.53
CA ARG A 113 13.26 5.21 -10.49
C ARG A 113 13.80 4.81 -9.12
N ALA A 114 13.74 3.52 -8.79
CA ALA A 114 14.27 3.01 -7.52
C ALA A 114 15.80 2.95 -7.47
N VAL A 115 16.45 2.70 -8.62
CA VAL A 115 17.92 2.58 -8.76
C VAL A 115 18.40 3.40 -9.98
N PRO A 116 18.49 4.73 -9.85
CA PRO A 116 18.88 5.62 -10.96
C PRO A 116 20.26 5.33 -11.55
N GLU A 117 21.15 4.72 -10.78
CA GLU A 117 22.52 4.38 -11.19
C GLU A 117 22.55 3.39 -12.36
N LEU A 118 21.49 2.59 -12.53
CA LEU A 118 21.34 1.68 -13.67
C LEU A 118 21.12 2.41 -15.01
N ALA A 119 20.68 3.67 -14.98
CA ALA A 119 20.55 4.52 -16.17
C ALA A 119 21.85 5.30 -16.49
N GLY A 120 22.91 5.17 -15.67
CA GLY A 120 24.19 5.86 -15.86
C GLY A 120 24.29 7.24 -15.19
N ARG A 121 23.48 7.52 -14.16
CA ARG A 121 23.58 8.74 -13.33
C ARG A 121 24.21 8.50 -11.97
#